data_AF-A0A7X9VWQ6-F1
#
_entry.id   AF-A0A7X9VWQ6-F1
#
_cell.length_a   1.000
_cell.length_b   1.000
_cell.length_c   1.000
_cell.angle_alpha   90.00
_cell.angle_beta   90.00
_cell.angle_gamma   90.00
#
_symmetry.space_group_name_H-M   'P 1'
#
loop_
_entity.id
_entity.type
_entity.pdbx_description
1 polymer ?
#
loop_
_entity_poly.entity_id
_entity_poly.type
_entity_poly.pdbx_seq_one_letter_code
_entity_poly.pdbx_strand_id
1 'polypeptide(L)'
;MQNRLTLLALSTALLAGCGPNKIIVDLPSPQGQYHVEVRKCPQPGSLTRTEQTQVSVLKSGTSENCQSAVNALAQFNSYSPDDQLQLEWISDAELRAWHPGFDPKFGPASASYKADNPVKIIFAPEK
;
A
#
# COMPACT_ATOMS: atom_id res chain seq x y z
N MET A 1 54.56 -8.72 25.06
CA MET A 1 53.63 -9.83 24.75
C MET A 1 52.26 -9.39 25.23
N GLN A 2 51.41 -8.85 24.34
CA GLN A 2 50.26 -9.57 23.74
C GLN A 2 49.41 -10.27 24.82
N ASN A 3 48.10 -10.05 24.99
CA ASN A 3 47.12 -9.82 23.95
C ASN A 3 45.72 -9.60 24.56
N ARG A 4 44.96 -8.70 23.93
CA ARG A 4 43.49 -8.68 23.69
C ARG A 4 42.53 -8.41 24.85
N LEU A 5 42.16 -7.13 24.92
CA LEU A 5 40.79 -6.66 25.14
C LEU A 5 39.83 -7.49 24.27
N THR A 6 39.04 -8.36 24.89
CA THR A 6 37.95 -9.08 24.22
C THR A 6 36.79 -8.12 24.07
N LEU A 7 36.78 -7.37 22.96
CA LEU A 7 35.65 -6.56 22.53
C LEU A 7 34.47 -7.51 22.32
N LEU A 8 33.49 -7.51 23.24
CA LEU A 8 32.20 -8.14 23.02
C LEU A 8 31.50 -7.36 21.89
N ALA A 9 31.72 -7.79 20.65
CA ALA A 9 30.94 -7.36 19.51
C ALA A 9 29.53 -7.94 19.66
N LEU A 10 28.70 -7.24 20.42
CA LEU A 10 27.27 -7.46 20.52
C LEU A 10 26.70 -7.20 19.12
N SER A 11 26.63 -8.26 18.32
CA SER A 11 26.01 -8.23 17.01
C SER A 11 24.51 -8.08 17.24
N THR A 12 24.04 -6.84 17.35
CA THR A 12 22.63 -6.52 17.16
C THR A 12 22.30 -6.85 15.71
N ALA A 13 22.01 -8.13 15.46
CA ALA A 13 21.20 -8.52 14.33
C ALA A 13 19.87 -7.78 14.51
N LEU A 14 19.78 -6.58 13.93
CA LEU A 14 18.53 -5.89 13.74
C LEU A 14 17.63 -6.91 13.07
N LEU A 15 16.62 -7.38 13.82
CA LEU A 15 15.54 -8.18 13.29
C LEU A 15 14.95 -7.36 12.15
N ALA A 16 15.35 -7.65 10.91
CA ALA A 16 14.64 -7.25 9.72
C ALA A 16 13.34 -8.06 9.71
N GLY A 17 12.47 -7.79 10.69
CA GLY A 17 11.06 -8.16 10.67
C GLY A 17 10.37 -7.26 9.66
N CYS A 18 10.72 -7.40 8.39
CA CYS A 18 10.08 -6.66 7.33
C CYS A 18 9.52 -7.71 6.38
N GLY A 19 8.23 -8.03 6.53
CA GLY A 19 7.50 -8.71 5.47
C GLY A 19 7.56 -7.90 4.17
N PRO A 20 6.98 -8.40 3.07
CA PRO A 20 7.19 -7.79 1.77
C PRO A 20 6.81 -6.30 1.81
N ASN A 21 7.69 -5.43 1.32
CA ASN A 21 7.33 -4.09 0.89
C ASN A 21 7.38 -4.11 -0.64
N LYS A 22 6.42 -4.82 -1.24
CA LYS A 22 6.49 -5.22 -2.65
C LYS A 22 5.32 -4.65 -3.43
N ILE A 23 5.63 -3.84 -4.45
CA ILE A 23 4.66 -3.43 -5.48
C ILE A 23 4.30 -4.67 -6.31
N ILE A 24 3.00 -4.91 -6.47
CA ILE A 24 2.44 -5.97 -7.32
C ILE A 24 1.67 -5.42 -8.52
N VAL A 25 1.17 -4.19 -8.42
CA VAL A 25 0.54 -3.45 -9.53
C VAL A 25 0.98 -2.00 -9.43
N ASP A 26 1.27 -1.40 -10.58
CA ASP A 26 1.47 0.04 -10.76
C ASP A 26 0.74 0.45 -12.03
N LEU A 27 -0.34 1.22 -11.89
CA LEU A 27 -1.25 1.57 -12.98
C LEU A 27 -1.31 3.11 -13.14
N PRO A 28 -0.76 3.68 -14.22
CA PRO A 28 -0.82 5.11 -14.47
C PRO A 28 -2.23 5.59 -14.83
N SER A 29 -2.55 6.84 -14.47
CA SER A 29 -3.75 7.52 -14.95
C SER A 29 -3.63 7.83 -16.46
N PRO A 30 -4.75 8.04 -17.18
CA PRO A 30 -4.75 8.27 -18.63
C PRO A 30 -3.81 9.38 -19.14
N GLN A 31 -3.63 10.47 -18.38
CA GLN A 31 -2.69 11.55 -18.75
C GLN A 31 -1.37 11.47 -17.97
N GLY A 32 -1.20 10.45 -17.12
CA GLY A 32 0.04 10.16 -16.40
C GLY A 32 0.38 11.13 -15.27
N GLN A 33 -0.57 11.94 -14.81
CA GLN A 33 -0.37 12.84 -13.66
C GLN A 33 -0.36 12.09 -12.34
N TYR A 34 -1.08 10.97 -12.28
CA TYR A 34 -1.20 10.12 -11.11
C TYR A 34 -0.96 8.66 -11.49
N HIS A 35 -0.83 7.84 -10.47
CA HIS A 35 -0.83 6.39 -10.62
C HIS A 35 -1.39 5.76 -9.34
N VAL A 36 -1.87 4.52 -9.47
CA VAL A 36 -2.24 3.71 -8.32
C VAL A 36 -1.22 2.59 -8.16
N GLU A 37 -0.57 2.55 -7.00
CA GLU A 37 0.29 1.45 -6.59
C GLU A 37 -0.50 0.49 -5.70
N VAL A 38 -0.38 -0.80 -5.99
CA VAL A 38 -0.84 -1.88 -5.11
C VAL A 38 0.37 -2.58 -4.54
N ARG A 39 0.46 -2.64 -3.21
CA ARG A 39 1.56 -3.24 -2.47
C ARG A 39 1.09 -4.39 -1.60
N LYS A 40 1.85 -5.47 -1.59
CA LYS A 40 1.82 -6.47 -0.51
C LYS A 40 2.65 -5.94 0.63
N CYS A 41 2.04 -5.92 1.81
CA CYS A 41 2.60 -5.41 3.05
C CYS A 41 2.49 -6.44 4.17
N PRO A 42 3.44 -6.50 5.11
CA PRO A 42 3.22 -7.25 6.34
C PRO A 42 2.00 -6.69 7.07
N GLN A 43 1.22 -7.56 7.71
CA GLN A 43 0.23 -7.10 8.67
C GLN A 43 0.93 -6.64 9.96
N PRO A 44 0.67 -5.41 10.45
CA PRO A 44 1.25 -4.93 11.71
C PRO A 44 0.93 -5.88 12.88
N GLY A 45 1.94 -6.18 13.70
CA GLY A 45 1.77 -6.97 14.92
C GLY A 45 1.52 -8.46 14.72
N SER A 46 1.58 -9.00 13.49
CA SER A 46 1.43 -10.43 13.26
C SER A 46 2.73 -11.19 13.52
N LEU A 47 2.63 -12.28 14.30
CA LEU A 47 3.71 -13.24 14.53
C LEU A 47 3.82 -14.26 13.38
N THR A 48 2.77 -14.39 12.57
CA THR A 48 2.74 -15.21 11.36
C THR A 48 2.90 -14.31 10.14
N ARG A 49 3.38 -14.86 9.01
CA ARG A 49 3.59 -14.08 7.77
C ARG A 49 2.26 -13.79 7.06
N THR A 50 1.35 -13.09 7.74
CA THR A 50 0.11 -12.59 7.14
C THR A 50 0.40 -11.30 6.40
N GLU A 51 -0.08 -11.23 5.17
CA GLU A 51 0.09 -10.10 4.27
C GLU A 51 -1.24 -9.37 4.11
N GLN A 52 -1.17 -8.05 3.96
CA GLN A 52 -2.28 -7.19 3.59
C GLN A 52 -1.97 -6.49 2.27
N THR A 53 -3.01 -6.17 1.51
CA THR A 53 -2.87 -5.41 0.28
C THR A 53 -3.14 -3.94 0.58
N GLN A 54 -2.15 -3.07 0.38
CA GLN A 54 -2.28 -1.63 0.47
C GLN A 54 -2.41 -1.05 -0.94
N VAL A 55 -3.39 -0.17 -1.14
CA VAL A 55 -3.58 0.57 -2.39
C VAL A 55 -3.34 2.04 -2.12
N SER A 56 -2.39 2.64 -2.85
CA SER A 56 -1.99 4.04 -2.69
C SER A 56 -2.16 4.77 -4.02
N VAL A 57 -2.99 5.82 -4.03
CA VAL A 57 -3.08 6.77 -5.15
C VAL A 57 -2.05 7.85 -4.95
N LEU A 58 -1.19 8.06 -5.94
CA LEU A 58 0.04 8.82 -5.82
C LEU A 58 0.19 9.78 -7.00
N LYS A 59 0.98 10.85 -6.82
CA LYS A 59 1.46 11.66 -7.94
C LYS A 59 2.48 10.85 -8.73
N SER A 60 2.50 11.02 -10.04
CA SER A 60 3.46 10.37 -10.93
C SER A 60 4.91 10.57 -10.45
N GLY A 61 5.70 9.50 -10.50
CA GLY A 61 7.10 9.48 -10.06
C GLY A 61 7.30 9.47 -8.54
N THR A 62 6.23 9.38 -7.75
CA THR A 62 6.30 9.15 -6.30
C THR A 62 5.93 7.71 -5.96
N SER A 63 6.19 7.27 -4.74
CA SER A 63 5.89 5.91 -4.29
C SER A 63 5.63 5.94 -2.79
N GLU A 64 5.01 4.90 -2.24
CA GLU A 64 4.70 4.81 -0.81
C GLU A 64 5.37 3.61 -0.16
N ASN A 65 5.65 3.66 1.14
CA ASN A 65 6.05 2.47 1.87
C ASN A 65 4.83 1.78 2.50
N CYS A 66 4.97 0.47 2.76
CA CYS A 66 3.98 -0.22 3.57
C CYS A 66 3.70 0.50 4.89
N GLN A 67 2.42 0.66 5.21
CA GLN A 67 1.92 1.29 6.45
C GLN A 67 2.28 2.78 6.58
N SER A 68 2.83 3.40 5.53
CA SER A 68 3.03 4.84 5.42
C SER A 68 1.91 5.46 4.57
N ALA A 69 1.68 6.76 4.73
CA ALA A 69 0.74 7.56 3.93
C ALA A 69 1.30 8.99 3.69
N VAL A 70 2.63 9.14 3.72
CA VAL A 70 3.31 10.43 3.58
C VAL A 70 3.12 11.00 2.18
N ASN A 71 3.20 10.15 1.15
CA ASN A 71 3.11 10.55 -0.25
C ASN A 71 1.69 10.35 -0.80
N ALA A 72 1.00 9.30 -0.36
CA ALA A 72 -0.33 8.94 -0.84
C ALA A 72 -1.33 10.12 -0.78
N LEU A 73 -1.97 10.42 -1.90
CA LEU A 73 -3.11 11.35 -2.00
C LEU A 73 -4.36 10.73 -1.40
N ALA A 74 -4.53 9.43 -1.63
CA ALA A 74 -5.53 8.59 -1.01
C ALA A 74 -4.95 7.19 -0.82
N GLN A 75 -5.37 6.50 0.23
CA GLN A 75 -4.91 5.15 0.53
C GLN A 75 -6.00 4.31 1.17
N PHE A 76 -6.09 3.05 0.80
CA PHE A 76 -6.99 2.10 1.43
C PHE A 76 -6.38 0.70 1.43
N ASN A 77 -6.92 -0.16 2.28
CA ASN A 77 -6.53 -1.57 2.29
C ASN A 77 -7.55 -2.39 1.51
N SER A 78 -7.07 -3.30 0.68
CA SER A 78 -7.88 -4.39 0.14
C SER A 78 -7.64 -5.64 0.96
N TYR A 79 -8.73 -6.34 1.28
CA TYR A 79 -8.64 -7.66 1.88
C TYR A 79 -8.00 -8.64 0.90
N SER A 80 -7.51 -9.76 1.44
CA SER A 80 -7.13 -10.91 0.63
C SER A 80 -8.40 -11.58 0.07
N PRO A 81 -8.35 -12.13 -1.15
CA PRO A 81 -7.20 -12.18 -2.05
C PRO A 81 -7.14 -10.98 -3.02
N ASP A 82 -5.92 -10.56 -3.35
CA ASP A 82 -5.62 -9.41 -4.22
C ASP A 82 -6.03 -9.59 -5.68
N ASP A 83 -6.17 -10.84 -6.14
CA ASP A 83 -6.63 -11.15 -7.50
C ASP A 83 -8.09 -10.72 -7.75
N GLN A 84 -8.86 -10.46 -6.71
CA GLN A 84 -10.23 -9.95 -6.80
C GLN A 84 -10.30 -8.42 -6.73
N LEU A 85 -9.17 -7.73 -6.52
CA LEU A 85 -9.12 -6.27 -6.53
C LEU A 85 -9.19 -5.76 -7.97
N GLN A 86 -10.26 -5.04 -8.27
CA GLN A 86 -10.48 -4.36 -9.54
C GLN A 86 -10.11 -2.89 -9.39
N LEU A 87 -9.29 -2.38 -10.31
CA LEU A 87 -8.86 -0.99 -10.37
C LEU A 87 -8.98 -0.48 -11.80
N GLU A 88 -9.64 0.66 -11.97
CA GLU A 88 -9.86 1.26 -13.28
C GLU A 88 -9.85 2.78 -13.16
N TRP A 89 -8.99 3.44 -13.94
CA TRP A 89 -9.07 4.88 -14.11
C TRP A 89 -10.23 5.23 -15.06
N ILE A 90 -11.27 5.87 -14.52
CA ILE A 90 -12.42 6.36 -15.29
C ILE A 90 -12.10 7.68 -15.99
N SER A 91 -11.25 8.49 -15.35
CA SER A 91 -10.65 9.69 -15.92
C SER A 91 -9.26 9.89 -15.32
N ASP A 92 -8.58 10.99 -15.65
CA ASP A 92 -7.27 11.28 -15.05
C ASP A 92 -7.32 11.49 -13.54
N ALA A 93 -8.46 11.88 -12.98
CA ALA A 93 -8.63 12.16 -11.56
C ALA A 93 -9.82 11.39 -10.92
N GLU A 94 -10.35 10.38 -11.59
CA GLU A 94 -11.36 9.48 -11.03
C GLU A 94 -10.92 8.03 -11.16
N LEU A 95 -10.73 7.36 -10.02
CA LEU A 95 -10.38 5.95 -9.93
C LEU A 95 -11.59 5.17 -9.41
N ARG A 96 -12.02 4.14 -10.14
CA ARG A 96 -12.92 3.11 -9.63
C ARG A 96 -12.08 2.01 -8.98
N ALA A 97 -12.50 1.60 -7.79
CA ALA A 97 -11.92 0.49 -7.06
C ALA A 97 -13.02 -0.44 -6.56
N TRP A 98 -12.83 -1.74 -6.71
CA TRP A 98 -13.78 -2.72 -6.20
C TRP A 98 -13.11 -3.98 -5.72
N HIS A 99 -13.68 -4.58 -4.68
CA HIS A 99 -13.32 -5.88 -4.19
C HIS A 99 -14.58 -6.50 -3.56
N PRO A 100 -14.86 -7.80 -3.71
CA PRO A 100 -16.06 -8.43 -3.13
C PRO A 100 -16.17 -8.31 -1.61
N GLY A 101 -15.03 -8.14 -0.93
CA GLY A 101 -14.95 -7.89 0.51
C GLY A 101 -15.15 -6.42 0.93
N PHE A 102 -15.41 -5.49 0.01
CA PHE A 102 -15.81 -4.13 0.39
C PHE A 102 -17.26 -4.10 0.84
N ASP A 103 -17.56 -3.25 1.80
CA ASP A 103 -18.94 -2.98 2.16
C ASP A 103 -19.63 -2.25 1.00
N PRO A 104 -20.80 -2.71 0.50
CA PRO A 104 -21.48 -2.08 -0.64
C PRO A 104 -21.90 -0.62 -0.42
N LYS A 105 -22.01 -0.17 0.83
CA LYS A 105 -22.39 1.20 1.20
C LYS A 105 -21.19 2.05 1.61
N PHE A 106 -20.18 1.43 2.24
CA PHE A 106 -19.09 2.15 2.89
C PHE A 106 -17.71 1.94 2.23
N GLY A 107 -17.56 0.96 1.34
CA GLY A 107 -16.30 0.64 0.69
C GLY A 107 -15.35 -0.19 1.58
N PRO A 108 -14.02 -0.01 1.47
CA PRO A 108 -13.07 -0.73 2.30
C PRO A 108 -13.19 -0.34 3.78
N ALA A 109 -12.77 -1.24 4.67
CA ALA A 109 -12.82 -0.98 6.12
C ALA A 109 -11.94 0.19 6.56
N SER A 110 -10.93 0.55 5.77
CA SER A 110 -10.08 1.70 6.01
C SER A 110 -9.75 2.40 4.70
N ALA A 111 -10.06 3.68 4.62
CA ALA A 111 -9.59 4.59 3.59
C ALA A 111 -9.17 5.91 4.24
N SER A 112 -8.07 6.49 3.76
CA SER A 112 -7.57 7.80 4.15
C SER A 112 -7.35 8.66 2.92
N TYR A 113 -7.49 9.98 3.11
CA TYR A 113 -7.39 10.97 2.05
C TYR A 113 -6.61 12.17 2.57
N LYS A 114 -5.70 12.69 1.76
CA LYS A 114 -5.11 14.01 2.01
C LYS A 114 -6.17 15.09 1.85
N ALA A 115 -6.03 16.17 2.62
CA ALA A 115 -6.98 17.28 2.62
C ALA A 115 -7.09 17.97 1.24
N ASP A 116 -6.00 18.01 0.49
CA ASP A 116 -5.90 18.60 -0.86
C ASP A 116 -5.97 17.55 -1.98
N ASN A 117 -6.46 16.35 -1.69
CA ASN A 117 -6.51 15.25 -2.65
C ASN A 117 -7.39 15.61 -3.87
N PRO A 118 -6.80 15.71 -5.08
CA PRO A 118 -7.55 16.02 -6.30
C PRO A 118 -8.22 14.79 -6.92
N VAL A 119 -7.88 13.57 -6.47
CA VAL A 119 -8.38 12.32 -7.06
C VAL A 119 -9.58 11.79 -6.28
N LYS A 120 -10.68 11.56 -6.97
CA LYS A 120 -11.88 10.92 -6.40
C LYS A 120 -11.80 9.41 -6.57
N ILE A 121 -12.04 8.68 -5.48
CA ILE A 121 -12.15 7.22 -5.51
C ILE A 121 -13.63 6.84 -5.44
N ILE A 122 -14.06 5.96 -6.35
CA ILE A 122 -15.41 5.40 -6.41
C ILE A 122 -15.32 3.92 -6.05
N PHE A 123 -15.89 3.53 -4.92
CA PHE A 123 -15.97 2.14 -4.50
C PHE A 123 -17.23 1.47 -5.04
N ALA A 124 -17.13 0.86 -6.22
CA ALA A 124 -18.25 0.18 -6.87
C ALA A 124 -17.75 -0.81 -7.93
N PRO A 125 -18.46 -1.93 -8.14
CA PRO A 125 -18.12 -2.87 -9.22
C PRO A 125 -18.17 -2.20 -10.59
N GLU A 126 -17.48 -2.80 -11.55
CA GLU A 126 -17.71 -2.49 -12.97
C GLU A 126 -19.17 -2.76 -13.35
N LYS A 127 -19.71 -1.95 -14.25
CA LYS A 127 -21.11 -2.05 -14.69
C LYS A 127 -21.32 -3.18 -15.68
#